data_AF-A0A354BK13-F1
#
_entry.id   AF-A0A354BK13-F1
#
_cell.length_a   1.000
_cell.length_b   1.000
_cell.length_c   1.000
_cell.angle_alpha   90.00
_cell.angle_beta   90.00
_cell.angle_gamma   90.00
#
_symmetry.space_group_name_H-M   'P 1'
#
loop_
_entity.id
_entity.type
_entity.pdbx_description
1 polymer ?
#
loop_
_entity_poly.entity_id
_entity_poly.type
_entity_poly.pdbx_seq_one_letter_code
_entity_poly.pdbx_strand_id
1 'polypeptide(L)'
;MLRIRSLVPLASNATGYYGLCGTIILALLAAAPAVAETFRADSKRFANSKMDIVVTETERHPRTSVVEIQIKAVGSSVGSSFFLLCSVRDLARQRGNYRYIAKVEEQPHRGHMLIAFLQSVTEPPEKIDARLRGQQVIDLEQFSPICDKMQ
;
A
#
# COMPACT_ATOMS: atom_id res chain seq x y z
N MET A 1 -47.35 -51.91 -35.81
CA MET A 1 -47.89 -52.24 -37.16
C MET A 1 -47.76 -51.01 -38.04
N LEU A 2 -47.29 -51.20 -39.29
CA LEU A 2 -47.09 -50.25 -40.41
C LEU A 2 -46.06 -49.12 -40.20
N ARG A 3 -44.88 -49.10 -40.84
CA ARG A 3 -44.46 -49.05 -42.27
C ARG A 3 -44.53 -47.66 -42.95
N ILE A 4 -43.33 -47.10 -43.16
CA ILE A 4 -42.72 -46.68 -44.45
C ILE A 4 -43.35 -45.52 -45.24
N ARG A 5 -42.52 -44.51 -45.52
CA ARG A 5 -42.12 -43.99 -46.86
C ARG A 5 -40.93 -43.03 -46.64
N SER A 6 -39.69 -43.41 -46.93
CA SER A 6 -39.00 -43.38 -48.24
C SER A 6 -39.18 -42.07 -49.00
N LEU A 7 -38.11 -41.27 -49.15
CA LEU A 7 -37.34 -41.17 -50.42
C LEU A 7 -36.29 -40.05 -50.34
N VAL A 8 -35.03 -40.46 -50.59
CA VAL A 8 -33.87 -39.65 -50.94
C VAL A 8 -33.94 -39.32 -52.45
N PRO A 9 -33.42 -38.16 -52.89
CA PRO A 9 -32.39 -38.15 -53.93
C PRO A 9 -31.21 -37.25 -53.51
N LEU A 10 -29.99 -37.78 -53.41
CA LEU A 10 -28.92 -37.83 -54.42
C LEU A 10 -28.33 -36.47 -54.86
N ALA A 11 -27.18 -36.17 -54.26
CA ALA A 11 -25.92 -35.66 -54.83
C ALA A 11 -25.94 -34.65 -56.00
N SER A 12 -25.28 -33.52 -55.79
CA SER A 12 -23.92 -33.23 -56.30
C SER A 12 -23.76 -31.75 -56.65
N ASN A 13 -22.79 -31.06 -56.01
CA ASN A 13 -21.68 -30.41 -56.70
C ASN A 13 -20.82 -29.59 -55.73
N ALA A 14 -19.53 -29.85 -55.81
CA ALA A 14 -18.44 -29.26 -55.06
C ALA A 14 -18.16 -27.82 -55.53
N THR A 15 -17.83 -26.91 -54.61
CA THR A 15 -16.65 -26.02 -54.71
C THR A 15 -16.48 -25.24 -53.41
N GLY A 16 -15.24 -25.22 -52.91
CA GLY A 16 -14.90 -24.84 -51.54
C GLY A 16 -14.93 -23.35 -51.22
N TYR A 17 -15.03 -23.08 -49.93
CA TYR A 17 -14.49 -21.86 -49.32
C TYR A 17 -13.72 -22.27 -48.06
N TYR A 18 -12.40 -22.15 -48.16
CA TYR A 18 -11.49 -22.15 -47.02
C TYR A 18 -11.76 -20.91 -46.16
N GLY A 19 -11.65 -21.07 -44.84
CA GLY A 19 -11.09 -20.00 -44.01
C GLY A 19 -11.88 -19.62 -42.76
N LEU A 20 -11.17 -19.70 -41.62
CA LEU A 20 -11.37 -18.95 -40.38
C LEU A 20 -12.53 -19.47 -39.51
N CYS A 21 -12.33 -20.43 -38.59
CA CYS A 21 -11.40 -20.36 -37.46
C CYS A 21 -11.37 -18.96 -36.82
N GLY A 22 -12.55 -18.41 -36.52
CA GLY A 22 -12.74 -17.20 -35.73
C GLY A 22 -12.52 -17.51 -34.25
N THR A 23 -11.26 -17.41 -33.83
CA THR A 23 -10.77 -17.46 -32.46
C THR A 23 -11.50 -16.48 -31.54
N ILE A 24 -12.33 -16.99 -30.62
CA ILE A 24 -12.75 -16.21 -29.45
C ILE A 24 -11.56 -16.15 -28.49
N ILE A 25 -10.67 -15.19 -28.72
CA ILE A 25 -9.65 -14.80 -27.74
C ILE A 25 -10.39 -14.02 -26.66
N LEU A 26 -10.89 -14.74 -25.65
CA LEU A 26 -11.37 -14.15 -24.41
C LEU A 26 -10.14 -13.51 -23.74
N ALA A 27 -9.99 -12.19 -23.93
CA ALA A 27 -8.96 -11.40 -23.31
C ALA A 27 -9.10 -11.47 -21.78
N LEU A 28 -8.37 -12.40 -21.15
CA LEU A 28 -8.01 -12.28 -19.75
C LEU A 28 -7.16 -11.01 -19.61
N LEU A 29 -7.83 -9.90 -19.32
CA LEU A 29 -7.22 -8.76 -18.67
C LEU A 29 -6.69 -9.25 -17.32
N ALA A 30 -5.46 -9.75 -17.32
CA ALA A 30 -4.66 -9.91 -16.13
C ALA A 30 -4.51 -8.52 -15.53
N ALA A 31 -5.40 -8.17 -14.60
CA ALA A 31 -5.14 -7.12 -13.64
C ALA A 31 -3.94 -7.59 -12.82
N ALA A 32 -2.74 -7.27 -13.30
CA ALA A 32 -1.56 -7.38 -12.46
C ALA A 32 -1.88 -6.56 -11.20
N PRO A 33 -1.75 -7.14 -9.99
CA PRO A 33 -1.90 -6.35 -8.79
C PRO A 33 -0.82 -5.28 -8.90
N ALA A 34 -1.24 -4.01 -8.95
CA ALA A 34 -0.30 -2.92 -8.76
C ALA A 34 0.40 -3.23 -7.44
N VAL A 35 1.69 -3.59 -7.52
CA VAL A 35 2.53 -3.79 -6.34
C VAL A 35 2.47 -2.46 -5.63
N ALA A 36 1.68 -2.39 -4.56
CA ALA A 36 1.42 -1.14 -3.87
C ALA A 36 2.79 -0.63 -3.42
N GLU A 37 3.24 0.50 -3.97
CA GLU A 37 4.55 1.04 -3.64
C GLU A 37 4.68 1.10 -2.12
N THR A 38 5.66 0.37 -1.61
CA THR A 38 6.01 0.34 -0.19
C THR A 38 6.63 1.68 0.14
N PHE A 39 6.08 2.37 1.14
CA PHE A 39 6.57 3.69 1.52
C PHE A 39 8.04 3.59 1.93
N ARG A 40 8.87 4.54 1.45
CA ARG A 40 10.26 4.68 1.87
C ARG A 40 10.63 6.15 1.99
N ALA A 41 11.23 6.51 3.11
CA ALA A 41 11.80 7.84 3.34
C ALA A 41 13.26 7.71 3.77
N ASP A 42 14.13 8.49 3.14
CA ASP A 42 15.56 8.53 3.44
C ASP A 42 15.93 9.92 3.95
N SER A 43 16.57 10.01 5.11
CA SER A 43 17.05 11.26 5.70
C SER A 43 18.01 12.04 4.81
N LYS A 44 18.69 11.37 3.87
CA LYS A 44 19.60 11.99 2.89
C LYS A 44 18.87 12.88 1.89
N ARG A 45 17.54 12.80 1.79
CA ARG A 45 16.73 13.76 1.03
C ARG A 45 16.84 15.18 1.58
N PHE A 46 17.21 15.32 2.85
CA PHE A 46 17.47 16.60 3.47
C PHE A 46 18.96 16.97 3.32
N ALA A 47 19.27 18.25 3.10
CA ALA A 47 20.64 18.74 2.88
C ALA A 47 21.63 18.51 4.05
N ASN A 48 21.22 17.82 5.12
CA ASN A 48 22.05 17.49 6.27
C ASN A 48 22.77 16.15 6.08
N SER A 49 24.05 16.22 5.69
CA SER A 49 24.87 15.05 5.37
C SER A 49 25.19 14.11 6.55
N LYS A 50 25.00 14.55 7.80
CA LYS A 50 25.42 13.81 9.02
C LYS A 50 24.42 12.75 9.50
N MET A 51 23.15 12.88 9.12
CA MET A 51 22.09 11.93 9.48
C MET A 51 21.96 10.86 8.38
N ASP A 52 21.80 9.60 8.77
CA ASP A 52 21.61 8.44 7.90
C ASP A 52 20.62 7.49 8.58
N ILE A 53 19.35 7.81 8.37
CA ILE A 53 18.18 7.07 8.83
C ILE A 53 17.29 6.80 7.62
N VAL A 54 16.84 5.56 7.48
CA VAL A 54 15.89 5.13 6.46
C VAL A 54 14.66 4.55 7.16
N VAL A 55 13.48 5.03 6.77
CA VAL A 55 12.19 4.50 7.22
C VAL A 55 11.56 3.78 6.04
N THR A 56 11.24 2.49 6.22
CA THR A 56 10.59 1.68 5.18
C THR A 56 9.34 1.04 5.75
N GLU A 57 8.20 1.17 5.07
CA GLU A 57 7.00 0.41 5.41
C GLU A 57 7.19 -1.05 4.99
N THR A 58 7.18 -1.95 5.96
CA THR A 58 7.41 -3.38 5.77
C THR A 58 6.12 -4.18 5.79
N GLU A 59 5.11 -3.73 6.54
CA GLU A 59 3.78 -4.36 6.57
C GLU A 59 2.70 -3.30 6.43
N ARG A 60 1.69 -3.60 5.61
CA ARG A 60 0.61 -2.68 5.27
C ARG A 60 -0.74 -3.36 5.45
N HIS A 61 -1.54 -2.85 6.38
CA HIS A 61 -2.93 -3.27 6.61
C HIS A 61 -3.88 -2.07 6.46
N PRO A 62 -5.20 -2.25 6.27
CA PRO A 62 -6.11 -1.16 5.93
C PRO A 62 -5.98 0.11 6.80
N ARG A 63 -5.73 -0.04 8.10
CA ARG A 63 -5.62 1.07 9.06
C ARG A 63 -4.38 1.03 9.93
N THR A 64 -3.43 0.15 9.63
CA THR A 64 -2.13 0.10 10.31
C THR A 64 -1.00 -0.09 9.31
N SER A 65 0.17 0.40 9.68
CA SER A 65 1.41 0.15 8.96
C SER A 65 2.50 -0.16 9.97
N VAL A 66 3.34 -1.13 9.65
CA VAL A 66 4.61 -1.36 10.35
C VAL A 66 5.70 -0.73 9.51
N VAL A 67 6.51 0.11 10.14
CA VAL A 67 7.71 0.67 9.51
C VAL A 67 8.96 0.18 10.21
N GLU A 68 9.95 -0.24 9.43
CA GLU A 68 11.32 -0.49 9.89
C GLU A 68 12.11 0.82 9.85
N ILE A 69 12.87 1.09 10.92
CA ILE A 69 13.74 2.25 11.07
C ILE A 69 15.18 1.75 11.10
N GLN A 70 15.88 1.96 10.00
CA GLN A 70 17.30 1.61 9.87
C GLN A 70 18.13 2.86 10.17
N ILE A 71 19.00 2.80 11.19
CA ILE A 71 19.84 3.93 11.60
C ILE A 71 21.31 3.53 11.40
N LYS A 72 21.99 4.19 10.47
CA LYS A 72 23.46 4.09 10.33
C LYS A 72 24.17 5.25 11.03
N ALA A 73 23.56 6.43 11.03
CA ALA A 73 24.05 7.60 11.76
C ALA A 73 22.87 8.45 12.24
N VAL A 74 22.77 8.70 13.55
CA VAL A 74 21.66 9.49 14.11
C VAL A 74 21.75 10.95 13.68
N GLY A 75 22.96 11.53 13.68
CA GLY A 75 23.12 12.99 13.55
C GLY A 75 22.67 13.71 14.82
N SER A 76 21.86 14.77 14.69
CA SER A 76 21.28 15.49 15.83
C SER A 76 20.01 14.78 16.30
N SER A 77 19.89 14.48 17.60
CA SER A 77 18.70 13.83 18.18
C SER A 77 17.39 14.56 17.83
N VAL A 78 17.41 15.89 17.84
CA VAL A 78 16.24 16.72 17.47
C VAL A 78 15.90 16.56 15.98
N GLY A 79 16.93 16.56 15.12
CA GLY A 79 16.74 16.37 13.68
C GLY A 79 16.20 14.99 13.33
N SER A 80 16.67 13.94 14.02
CA SER A 80 16.17 12.57 13.85
C SER A 80 14.70 12.46 14.22
N SER A 81 14.29 13.05 15.34
CA SER A 81 12.89 13.05 15.77
C SER A 81 11.98 13.73 14.75
N PHE A 82 12.38 14.90 14.22
CA PHE A 82 11.61 15.56 13.19
C PHE A 82 11.58 14.78 11.88
N PHE A 83 12.71 14.19 11.45
CA PHE A 83 12.73 13.33 10.26
C PHE A 83 11.75 12.16 10.38
N LEU A 84 11.75 11.45 11.52
CA LEU A 84 10.82 10.35 11.76
C LEU A 84 9.36 10.83 11.70
N LEU A 85 9.05 11.93 12.38
CA LEU A 85 7.70 12.50 12.40
C LEU A 85 7.21 12.92 11.01
N CYS A 86 8.05 13.62 10.25
CA CYS A 86 7.71 14.06 8.91
C CYS A 86 7.60 12.89 7.93
N SER A 87 8.41 11.84 8.09
CA SER A 87 8.26 10.61 7.33
C SER A 87 6.93 9.92 7.64
N VAL A 88 6.51 9.89 8.90
CA VAL A 88 5.20 9.36 9.28
C VAL A 88 4.05 10.19 8.73
N ARG A 89 4.17 11.53 8.68
CA ARG A 89 3.18 12.40 8.02
C ARG A 89 3.08 12.13 6.53
N ASP A 90 4.20 11.97 5.83
CA ASP A 90 4.23 11.60 4.41
C ASP A 90 3.56 10.24 4.17
N LEU A 91 3.86 9.26 5.03
CA LEU A 91 3.19 7.95 5.00
C LEU A 91 1.67 8.11 5.19
N ALA A 92 1.22 8.82 6.23
CA ALA A 92 -0.20 9.01 6.51
C ALA A 92 -0.97 9.66 5.34
N ARG A 93 -0.31 10.57 4.61
CA ARG A 93 -0.82 11.15 3.35
C ARG A 93 -1.00 10.09 2.28
N GLN A 94 0.03 9.29 2.01
CA GLN A 94 -0.03 8.21 1.01
C GLN A 94 -1.05 7.12 1.36
N ARG A 95 -1.31 6.88 2.66
CA ARG A 95 -2.25 5.85 3.13
C ARG A 95 -3.72 6.27 3.05
N GLY A 96 -4.02 7.54 2.75
CA GLY A 96 -5.39 8.04 2.65
C GLY A 96 -5.63 9.42 3.25
N ASN A 97 -4.59 10.27 3.33
CA ASN A 97 -4.66 11.61 3.93
C ASN A 97 -5.13 11.61 5.39
N TYR A 98 -4.63 10.65 6.18
CA TYR A 98 -4.94 10.60 7.61
C TYR A 98 -4.28 11.74 8.37
N ARG A 99 -5.07 12.43 9.19
CA ARG A 99 -4.62 13.49 10.08
C ARG A 99 -4.16 12.98 11.44
N TYR A 100 -4.83 11.96 11.96
CA TYR A 100 -4.61 11.45 13.31
C TYR A 100 -3.92 10.09 13.26
N ILE A 101 -2.91 9.90 14.09
CA ILE A 101 -2.23 8.62 14.25
C ILE A 101 -2.07 8.25 15.71
N ALA A 102 -1.82 6.97 15.96
CA ALA A 102 -1.23 6.50 17.20
C ALA A 102 -0.05 5.62 16.82
N LYS A 103 1.02 5.66 17.60
CA LYS A 103 2.21 4.86 17.32
C LYS A 103 2.75 4.20 18.57
N VAL A 104 3.46 3.09 18.37
CA VAL A 104 4.29 2.47 19.40
C VAL A 104 5.61 2.03 18.77
N GLU A 105 6.71 2.34 19.44
CA GLU A 105 8.07 2.00 19.00
C GLU A 105 8.46 0.61 19.50
N GLU A 106 9.46 0.02 18.85
CA GLU A 106 9.99 -1.31 19.14
C GLU A 106 8.94 -2.44 18.99
N GLN A 107 7.99 -2.27 18.05
CA GLN A 107 6.98 -3.28 17.73
C GLN A 107 6.76 -3.42 16.20
N PRO A 108 6.50 -4.65 15.70
CA PRO A 108 6.45 -5.93 16.43
C PRO A 108 7.82 -6.43 16.92
N HIS A 109 8.91 -5.87 16.39
CA HIS A 109 10.28 -6.23 16.74
C HIS A 109 11.11 -4.98 17.02
N ARG A 110 12.34 -5.17 17.50
CA ARG A 110 13.27 -4.07 17.69
C ARG A 110 13.51 -3.31 16.37
N GLY A 111 13.65 -1.99 16.44
CA GLY A 111 13.87 -1.12 15.28
C GLY A 111 12.64 -0.95 14.38
N HIS A 112 11.46 -1.41 14.81
CA HIS A 112 10.21 -1.22 14.10
C HIS A 112 9.27 -0.29 14.87
N MET A 113 8.35 0.34 14.16
CA MET A 113 7.29 1.16 14.73
C MET A 113 5.96 0.74 14.11
N LEU A 114 5.01 0.42 14.97
CA LEU A 114 3.62 0.19 14.58
C LEU A 114 2.89 1.54 14.60
N ILE A 115 2.20 1.85 13.52
CA ILE A 115 1.43 3.08 13.34
C ILE A 115 -0.01 2.69 12.99
N ALA A 116 -0.98 3.20 13.75
CA ALA A 116 -2.38 3.18 13.35
C ALA A 116 -2.81 4.53 12.80
N PHE A 117 -3.71 4.48 11.82
CA PHE A 117 -4.32 5.63 11.19
C PHE A 117 -5.77 5.79 11.68
N LEU A 118 -6.04 6.92 12.34
CA LEU A 118 -7.30 7.20 13.00
C LEU A 118 -8.15 8.16 12.17
N GLN A 119 -9.46 7.97 12.21
CA GLN A 119 -10.45 8.82 11.55
C GLN A 119 -10.75 10.09 12.35
N SER A 120 -10.55 10.06 13.66
CA SER A 120 -10.80 11.20 14.55
C SER A 120 -9.89 11.17 15.78
N VAL A 121 -9.77 12.32 16.46
CA VAL A 121 -8.98 12.46 17.69
C VAL A 121 -9.51 11.64 18.87
N THR A 122 -10.81 11.33 18.88
CA THR A 122 -11.48 10.58 19.95
C THR A 122 -11.53 9.08 19.70
N GLU A 123 -11.05 8.62 18.54
CA GLU A 123 -11.04 7.20 18.24
C GLU A 123 -9.97 6.48 19.10
N PRO A 124 -10.33 5.42 19.83
CA PRO A 124 -9.38 4.70 20.69
C PRO A 124 -8.43 3.83 19.84
N PRO A 125 -7.10 4.02 19.93
CA PRO A 125 -6.13 3.26 19.15
C PRO A 125 -6.21 1.73 19.32
N GLU A 126 -6.54 1.27 20.52
CA GLU A 126 -6.65 -0.16 20.86
C GLU A 126 -7.77 -0.90 20.13
N LYS A 127 -8.76 -0.17 19.58
CA LYS A 127 -9.79 -0.76 18.72
C LYS A 127 -9.27 -1.07 17.31
N ILE A 128 -8.18 -0.41 16.90
CA ILE A 128 -7.52 -0.68 15.62
C ILE A 128 -6.51 -1.81 15.79
N ASP A 129 -5.65 -1.70 16.81
CA ASP A 129 -4.69 -2.74 17.17
C ASP A 129 -4.44 -2.74 18.69
N ALA A 130 -4.61 -3.88 19.34
CA ALA A 130 -4.48 -4.01 20.80
C ALA A 130 -3.10 -3.59 21.34
N ARG A 131 -2.05 -3.66 20.51
CA ARG A 131 -0.68 -3.24 20.86
C ARG A 131 -0.55 -1.74 21.10
N LEU A 132 -1.52 -0.95 20.62
CA LEU A 132 -1.57 0.50 20.81
C LEU A 132 -2.30 0.94 22.07
N ARG A 133 -2.64 0.01 22.96
CA ARG A 133 -3.30 0.33 24.24
C ARG A 133 -2.49 1.35 25.04
N GLY A 134 -3.15 2.44 25.43
CA GLY A 134 -2.55 3.52 26.22
C GLY A 134 -1.67 4.47 25.42
N GLN A 135 -1.56 4.30 24.10
CA GLN A 135 -0.86 5.26 23.24
C GLN A 135 -1.68 6.52 23.03
N GLN A 136 -1.00 7.65 22.94
CA GLN A 136 -1.64 8.93 22.68
C GLN A 136 -1.95 9.10 21.19
N VAL A 137 -3.05 9.80 20.91
CA VAL A 137 -3.40 10.22 19.56
C VAL A 137 -2.61 11.47 19.22
N ILE A 138 -1.92 11.44 18.09
CA ILE A 138 -1.07 12.52 17.57
C ILE A 138 -1.81 13.16 16.39
N ASP A 139 -1.97 14.48 16.42
CA ASP A 139 -2.46 15.27 15.29
C ASP A 139 -1.28 15.70 14.41
N LEU A 140 -1.16 15.10 13.23
CA LEU A 140 -0.05 15.34 12.31
C LEU A 140 -0.04 16.76 11.74
N GLU A 141 -1.18 17.45 11.71
CA GLU A 141 -1.26 18.81 11.17
C GLU A 141 -0.56 19.83 12.08
N GLN A 142 -0.42 19.55 13.37
CA GLN A 142 0.36 20.40 14.29
C GLN A 142 1.83 20.52 13.87
N PHE A 143 2.32 19.54 13.11
CA PHE A 143 3.70 19.47 12.65
C PHE A 143 3.86 19.84 11.17
N SER A 144 2.78 20.24 10.48
CA SER A 144 2.85 20.71 9.10
C SER A 144 3.94 21.77 8.90
N PRO A 145 4.01 22.85 9.71
CA PRO A 145 4.94 23.95 9.43
C PRO A 145 6.42 23.56 9.55
N ILE A 146 6.76 22.59 10.42
CA ILE A 146 8.13 22.12 10.55
C ILE A 146 8.48 21.15 9.43
N CYS A 147 7.57 20.24 9.08
CA CYS A 147 7.82 19.27 8.02
C CYS A 147 7.91 19.92 6.63
N ASP A 148 7.12 20.96 6.37
CA ASP A 148 7.16 21.69 5.10
C ASP A 148 8.45 22.51 4.95
N LYS A 149 9.14 22.84 6.06
CA LYS A 149 10.47 23.49 6.04
C LYS A 149 11.64 22.53 5.89
N MET A 150 11.40 21.24 6.12
CA MET A 150 12.46 20.22 6.06
C MET A 150 12.61 19.64 4.66
N GLN A 151 11.56 19.66 3.84
CA GLN A 151 11.59 19.25 2.43
C GLN A 151 12.53 20.12 1.60
#